data_AF-A0A7Z8RR72-F1
#
_entry.id   AF-A0A7Z8RR72-F1
#
_cell.length_a   1.000
_cell.length_b   1.000
_cell.length_c   1.000
_cell.angle_alpha   90.00
_cell.angle_beta   90.00
_cell.angle_gamma   90.00
#
_symmetry.space_group_name_H-M   'P 1'
#
loop_
_entity.id
_entity.type
_entity.pdbx_description
1 polymer ?
#
loop_
_entity_poly.entity_id
_entity_poly.type
_entity_poly.pdbx_seq_one_letter_code
_entity_poly.pdbx_strand_id
1 'polypeptide(L)'
;MYQTIEGFLQSWTYEAESTQKMLDALTDESLSKEIAPGHWTLGRVAWHIVTAIPVILSGTGLKFEGETKDYPVPPSAKTISDGYRKVNAAFVDALQGEWTDKDLATINDFFGRPMPNSIFLMTLINHQNHHRGQMTVLMRQAGLTVPGVYGPAKEEWAAAGMEAPKM
;
A
#
# COMPACT_ATOMS: atom_id res chain seq x y z
N MET A 1 12.49 13.60 6.53
CA MET A 1 12.49 12.41 7.41
C MET A 1 11.52 12.66 8.53
N TYR A 2 10.65 11.70 8.85
CA TYR A 2 9.67 11.82 9.91
C TYR A 2 10.35 12.13 11.24
N GLN A 3 9.85 13.16 11.94
CA GLN A 3 10.39 13.60 13.24
C GLN A 3 9.61 13.01 14.41
N THR A 4 8.33 12.68 14.18
CA THR A 4 7.45 12.10 15.20
C THR A 4 6.67 10.93 14.63
N ILE A 5 6.32 9.98 15.50
CA ILE A 5 5.46 8.84 15.16
C ILE A 5 4.09 9.34 14.69
N GLU A 6 3.54 10.36 15.37
CA GLU A 6 2.28 10.97 14.98
C GLU A 6 2.33 11.59 13.57
N GLY A 7 3.41 12.30 13.24
CA GLY A 7 3.58 12.89 11.90
C GLY A 7 3.69 11.83 10.80
N PHE A 8 4.31 10.68 11.09
CA PHE A 8 4.26 9.53 10.20
C PHE A 8 2.83 8.98 10.07
N LEU A 9 2.15 8.74 11.18
CA LEU A 9 0.80 8.17 11.19
C LEU A 9 -0.22 9.05 10.45
N GLN A 10 -0.10 10.37 10.52
CA GLN A 10 -0.92 11.29 9.71
C GLN A 10 -0.74 11.04 8.21
N SER A 11 0.50 10.87 7.75
CA SER A 11 0.77 10.52 6.35
C SER A 11 0.26 9.12 6.03
N TRP A 12 0.62 8.14 6.86
CA TRP A 12 0.29 6.74 6.67
C TRP A 12 -1.21 6.48 6.63
N THR A 13 -2.00 7.16 7.46
CA THR A 13 -3.46 7.01 7.50
C THR A 13 -4.08 7.31 6.15
N TYR A 14 -3.74 8.46 5.54
CA TYR A 14 -4.23 8.80 4.21
C TYR A 14 -3.82 7.75 3.17
N GLU A 15 -2.56 7.30 3.22
CA GLU A 15 -2.05 6.33 2.26
C GLU A 15 -2.67 4.95 2.41
N ALA A 16 -2.87 4.48 3.63
CA ALA A 16 -3.48 3.21 3.94
C ALA A 16 -4.97 3.20 3.57
N GLU A 17 -5.71 4.25 3.89
CA GLU A 17 -7.12 4.38 3.52
C GLU A 17 -7.31 4.44 2.00
N SER A 18 -6.48 5.21 1.30
CA SER A 18 -6.54 5.31 -0.16
C SER A 18 -6.25 3.97 -0.83
N THR A 19 -5.27 3.23 -0.30
CA THR A 19 -4.94 1.88 -0.78
C THR A 19 -6.06 0.89 -0.49
N GLN A 20 -6.60 0.90 0.73
CA GLN A 20 -7.71 0.04 1.16
C GLN A 20 -8.94 0.22 0.27
N LYS A 21 -9.32 1.47 -0.06
CA LYS A 21 -10.44 1.76 -0.98
C LYS A 21 -10.25 1.14 -2.36
N MET A 22 -9.02 1.14 -2.89
CA MET A 22 -8.74 0.51 -4.18
C MET A 22 -8.78 -1.01 -4.10
N LEU A 23 -8.28 -1.60 -3.00
CA LEU A 23 -8.35 -3.04 -2.77
C LEU A 23 -9.79 -3.52 -2.59
N ASP A 24 -10.63 -2.74 -1.90
CA ASP A 24 -12.05 -3.02 -1.72
C ASP A 24 -12.85 -2.95 -3.04
N ALA A 25 -12.34 -2.24 -4.04
CA ALA A 25 -12.96 -2.14 -5.37
C ALA A 25 -12.58 -3.30 -6.31
N LEU A 26 -11.61 -4.14 -5.93
CA LEU A 26 -11.20 -5.28 -6.76
C LEU A 26 -12.25 -6.39 -6.77
N THR A 27 -12.33 -7.09 -7.89
CA THR A 27 -13.12 -8.33 -8.05
C THR A 27 -12.20 -9.49 -8.38
N ASP A 28 -12.64 -10.72 -8.11
CA ASP A 28 -11.87 -11.94 -8.44
C ASP A 28 -11.51 -11.99 -9.93
N GLU A 29 -12.42 -11.57 -10.82
CA GLU A 29 -12.17 -11.46 -12.27
C GLU A 29 -11.05 -10.46 -12.60
N SER A 30 -11.07 -9.28 -11.97
CA SER A 30 -10.09 -8.22 -12.21
C SER A 30 -8.66 -8.64 -11.86
N LEU A 31 -8.48 -9.60 -10.95
CA LEU A 31 -7.16 -10.06 -10.51
C LEU A 31 -6.32 -10.67 -11.63
N SER A 32 -6.97 -11.17 -12.69
CA SER A 32 -6.30 -11.76 -13.85
C SER A 32 -5.73 -10.72 -14.82
N LYS A 33 -6.06 -9.43 -14.66
CA LYS A 33 -5.66 -8.39 -15.62
C LYS A 33 -4.15 -8.19 -15.62
N GLU A 34 -3.49 -8.50 -16.74
CA GLU A 34 -2.05 -8.33 -16.93
C GLU A 34 -1.66 -6.88 -17.27
N ILE A 35 -0.45 -6.49 -16.83
CA ILE A 35 0.22 -5.25 -17.27
C ILE A 35 0.53 -5.32 -18.77
N ALA A 36 1.07 -6.46 -19.19
CA ALA A 36 1.41 -6.82 -20.55
C ALA A 36 1.50 -8.35 -20.61
N PRO A 37 1.43 -8.97 -21.80
CA PRO A 37 1.56 -10.43 -21.94
C PRO A 37 2.80 -10.96 -21.19
N GLY A 38 2.61 -11.93 -20.30
CA GLY A 38 3.69 -12.54 -19.51
C GLY A 38 4.26 -11.69 -18.37
N HIS A 39 3.63 -10.56 -18.03
CA HIS A 39 4.00 -9.73 -16.88
C HIS A 39 3.03 -9.94 -15.72
N TRP A 40 3.27 -9.26 -14.60
CA TRP A 40 2.40 -9.37 -13.42
C TRP A 40 0.95 -8.98 -13.73
N THR A 41 0.05 -9.63 -13.00
CA THR A 41 -1.38 -9.31 -12.98
C THR A 41 -1.72 -8.29 -11.90
N LEU A 42 -2.91 -7.71 -11.96
CA LEU A 42 -3.47 -6.85 -10.92
C LEU A 42 -3.49 -7.54 -9.56
N GLY A 43 -3.86 -8.82 -9.50
CA GLY A 43 -3.82 -9.60 -8.25
C GLY A 43 -2.42 -9.72 -7.68
N ARG A 44 -1.41 -9.92 -8.54
CA ARG A 44 0.00 -9.98 -8.10
C ARG A 44 0.48 -8.63 -7.56
N VAL A 45 0.17 -7.53 -8.24
CA VAL A 45 0.51 -6.17 -7.76
C VAL A 45 -0.18 -5.87 -6.43
N ALA A 46 -1.48 -6.18 -6.31
CA ALA A 46 -2.25 -5.94 -5.10
C ALA A 46 -1.72 -6.76 -3.91
N TRP A 47 -1.48 -8.06 -4.10
CA TRP A 47 -0.94 -8.90 -3.03
C TRP A 47 0.50 -8.53 -2.65
N HIS A 48 1.31 -8.09 -3.63
CA HIS A 48 2.64 -7.58 -3.37
C HIS A 48 2.63 -6.36 -2.43
N ILE A 49 1.66 -5.45 -2.55
CA ILE A 49 1.48 -4.34 -1.61
C ILE A 49 1.20 -4.85 -0.19
N VAL A 50 0.34 -5.87 -0.04
CA VAL A 50 0.01 -6.46 1.27
C VAL A 50 1.25 -7.02 1.95
N THR A 51 2.00 -7.86 1.24
CA THR A 51 3.18 -8.54 1.80
C THR A 51 4.38 -7.63 1.96
N ALA A 52 4.42 -6.50 1.24
CA ALA A 52 5.50 -5.53 1.34
C ALA A 52 5.57 -4.85 2.71
N ILE A 53 4.46 -4.71 3.45
CA ILE A 53 4.45 -4.10 4.79
C ILE A 53 5.42 -4.82 5.75
N PRO A 54 5.25 -6.13 6.03
CA PRO A 54 6.17 -6.84 6.91
C PRO A 54 7.56 -7.04 6.29
N VAL A 55 7.68 -7.16 4.96
CA VAL A 55 8.98 -7.34 4.29
C VAL A 55 9.85 -6.09 4.39
N ILE A 56 9.29 -4.91 4.12
CA ILE A 56 10.05 -3.65 4.20
C ILE A 56 10.46 -3.39 5.65
N LEU A 57 9.60 -3.69 6.62
CA LEU A 57 9.83 -3.38 8.02
C LEU A 57 10.61 -4.47 8.79
N SER A 58 10.95 -5.59 8.16
CA SER A 58 11.53 -6.75 8.85
C SER A 58 12.86 -6.45 9.56
N GLY A 59 13.66 -5.56 8.99
CA GLY A 59 14.96 -5.17 9.53
C GLY A 59 14.88 -4.23 10.74
N THR A 60 13.73 -3.63 11.01
CA THR A 60 13.58 -2.60 12.06
C THR A 60 13.53 -3.18 13.49
N GLY A 61 13.32 -4.49 13.61
CA GLY A 61 13.09 -5.16 14.87
C GLY A 61 11.62 -5.16 15.33
N LEU A 62 10.77 -4.27 14.78
CA LEU A 62 9.34 -4.21 15.07
C LEU A 62 8.64 -5.51 14.66
N LYS A 63 7.84 -6.11 15.56
CA LYS A 63 7.19 -7.41 15.32
C LYS A 63 5.68 -7.26 15.27
N PHE A 64 5.09 -7.79 14.19
CA PHE A 64 3.64 -7.89 14.01
C PHE A 64 3.32 -9.03 13.05
N GLU A 65 2.09 -9.54 13.09
CA GLU A 65 1.64 -10.62 12.18
C GLU A 65 1.44 -10.10 10.75
N GLY A 66 1.93 -10.85 9.76
CA GLY A 66 1.69 -10.58 8.34
C GLY A 66 2.33 -11.62 7.43
N GLU A 67 1.68 -11.93 6.29
CA GLU A 67 2.30 -12.77 5.26
C GLU A 67 3.45 -11.98 4.59
N THR A 68 4.56 -12.66 4.32
CA THR A 68 5.76 -12.09 3.69
C THR A 68 5.99 -12.62 2.28
N LYS A 69 5.33 -13.73 1.92
CA LYS A 69 5.43 -14.34 0.60
C LYS A 69 4.33 -13.81 -0.33
N ASP A 70 4.76 -13.14 -1.38
CA ASP A 70 3.85 -12.66 -2.40
C ASP A 70 3.39 -13.76 -3.39
N TYR A 71 3.94 -14.99 -3.29
CA TYR A 71 3.52 -16.16 -4.07
C TYR A 71 3.24 -17.40 -3.18
N PRO A 72 2.19 -18.20 -3.47
CA PRO A 72 1.16 -17.98 -4.50
C PRO A 72 0.24 -16.79 -4.18
N VAL A 73 -0.32 -16.16 -5.21
CA VAL A 73 -1.28 -15.06 -5.05
C VAL A 73 -2.65 -15.63 -4.65
N PRO A 74 -3.34 -15.06 -3.64
CA PRO A 74 -4.70 -15.48 -3.31
C PRO A 74 -5.66 -15.32 -4.50
N PRO A 75 -6.54 -16.29 -4.76
CA PRO A 75 -7.47 -16.22 -5.89
C PRO A 75 -8.67 -15.29 -5.64
N SER A 76 -8.87 -14.83 -4.40
CA SER A 76 -10.00 -13.96 -4.04
C SER A 76 -9.53 -12.54 -3.70
N ALA A 77 -10.18 -11.56 -4.33
CA ALA A 77 -9.95 -10.14 -4.08
C ALA A 77 -10.27 -9.77 -2.64
N LYS A 78 -11.29 -10.42 -2.06
CA LYS A 78 -11.66 -10.25 -0.65
C LYS A 78 -10.53 -10.68 0.28
N THR A 79 -9.87 -11.81 0.01
CA THR A 79 -8.71 -12.25 0.80
C THR A 79 -7.56 -11.24 0.76
N ILE A 80 -7.31 -10.64 -0.41
CA ILE A 80 -6.27 -9.62 -0.57
C ILE A 80 -6.64 -8.35 0.23
N SER A 81 -7.86 -7.84 0.08
CA SER A 81 -8.34 -6.66 0.81
C SER A 81 -8.34 -6.88 2.33
N ASP A 82 -8.89 -7.99 2.80
CA ASP A 82 -8.94 -8.31 4.24
C ASP A 82 -7.53 -8.53 4.80
N GLY A 83 -6.63 -9.12 4.00
CA GLY A 83 -5.21 -9.28 4.32
C GLY A 83 -4.52 -7.94 4.53
N TYR A 84 -4.73 -6.97 3.63
CA TYR A 84 -4.22 -5.61 3.79
C TYR A 84 -4.73 -4.96 5.08
N ARG A 85 -6.04 -5.03 5.31
CA ARG A 85 -6.67 -4.48 6.52
C ARG A 85 -6.06 -5.05 7.79
N LYS A 86 -5.87 -6.38 7.85
CA LYS A 86 -5.29 -7.07 9.00
C LYS A 86 -3.85 -6.66 9.24
N VAL A 87 -3.00 -6.71 8.20
CA VAL A 87 -1.57 -6.42 8.37
C VAL A 87 -1.31 -4.94 8.66
N ASN A 88 -2.11 -4.04 8.08
CA ASN A 88 -2.03 -2.61 8.37
C ASN A 88 -2.37 -2.32 9.83
N ALA A 89 -3.47 -2.90 10.35
CA ALA A 89 -3.85 -2.73 11.76
C ALA A 89 -2.75 -3.26 12.69
N ALA A 90 -2.24 -4.46 12.44
CA ALA A 90 -1.17 -5.06 13.24
C ALA A 90 0.12 -4.22 13.22
N PHE A 91 0.48 -3.66 12.06
CA PHE A 91 1.61 -2.74 11.94
C PHE A 91 1.40 -1.46 12.76
N VAL A 92 0.26 -0.79 12.60
CA VAL A 92 -0.04 0.46 13.30
C VAL A 92 -0.08 0.25 14.81
N ASP A 93 -0.74 -0.82 15.28
CA ASP A 93 -0.81 -1.17 16.70
C ASP A 93 0.58 -1.41 17.29
N ALA A 94 1.44 -2.17 16.59
CA ALA A 94 2.82 -2.41 17.04
C ALA A 94 3.64 -1.12 17.06
N LEU A 95 3.53 -0.28 16.03
CA LEU A 95 4.25 0.98 15.95
C LEU A 95 3.87 1.92 17.10
N GLN A 96 2.57 2.04 17.41
CA GLN A 96 2.08 2.89 18.50
C GLN A 96 2.40 2.32 19.89
N GLY A 97 2.43 0.99 20.02
CA GLY A 97 2.69 0.32 21.30
C GLY A 97 4.17 0.22 21.66
N GLU A 98 5.06 0.12 20.67
CA GLU A 98 6.48 -0.18 20.89
C GLU A 98 7.42 0.98 20.60
N TRP A 99 7.07 1.91 19.70
CA TRP A 99 7.97 2.98 19.29
C TRP A 99 7.59 4.34 19.88
N THR A 100 8.61 5.14 20.11
CA THR A 100 8.54 6.57 20.41
C THR A 100 9.32 7.34 19.35
N ASP A 101 9.26 8.68 19.39
CA ASP A 101 9.92 9.52 18.37
C ASP A 101 11.43 9.26 18.25
N LYS A 102 12.11 8.87 19.34
CA LYS A 102 13.55 8.56 19.33
C LYS A 102 13.88 7.34 18.44
N ASP A 103 12.94 6.41 18.31
CA ASP A 103 13.15 5.13 17.62
C ASP A 103 13.21 5.32 16.09
N LEU A 104 12.74 6.47 15.59
CA LEU A 104 12.86 6.89 14.19
C LEU A 104 14.32 7.11 13.75
N ALA A 105 15.22 7.41 14.68
CA ALA A 105 16.64 7.63 14.44
C ALA A 105 17.49 6.36 14.59
N THR A 106 16.92 5.28 15.15
CA THR A 106 17.62 4.00 15.34
C THR A 106 18.05 3.44 13.99
N ILE A 107 19.34 3.11 13.85
CA ILE A 107 19.93 2.57 12.63
C ILE A 107 19.77 1.06 12.61
N ASN A 108 19.18 0.55 11.54
CA ASN A 108 18.95 -0.87 11.30
C ASN A 108 19.43 -1.27 9.89
N ASP A 109 19.59 -2.57 9.66
CA ASP A 109 19.96 -3.09 8.34
C ASP A 109 18.75 -3.11 7.39
N PHE A 110 18.83 -2.31 6.33
CA PHE A 110 17.88 -2.28 5.23
C PHE A 110 18.48 -2.96 4.00
N PHE A 111 18.34 -4.29 3.94
CA PHE A 111 18.86 -5.12 2.85
C PHE A 111 20.36 -4.90 2.59
N GLY A 112 21.16 -4.98 3.67
CA GLY A 112 22.62 -4.83 3.62
C GLY A 112 23.12 -3.39 3.74
N ARG A 113 22.24 -2.41 4.00
CA ARG A 113 22.60 -0.99 4.15
C ARG A 113 22.13 -0.46 5.51
N PRO A 114 22.99 0.18 6.31
CA PRO A 114 22.58 0.80 7.56
C PRO A 114 21.73 2.06 7.27
N MET A 115 20.47 2.03 7.67
CA MET A 115 19.53 3.14 7.49
C MET A 115 18.76 3.42 8.79
N PRO A 116 18.41 4.68 9.10
CA PRO A 116 17.54 4.96 10.23
C PRO A 116 16.11 4.46 9.94
N ASN A 117 15.39 4.04 10.98
CA ASN A 117 14.01 3.52 10.88
C ASN A 117 13.05 4.44 10.12
N SER A 118 13.23 5.76 10.21
CA SER A 118 12.46 6.73 9.41
C SER A 118 12.62 6.57 7.89
N ILE A 119 13.72 6.01 7.39
CA ILE A 119 13.89 5.64 5.97
C ILE A 119 13.03 4.43 5.62
N PHE A 120 12.92 3.44 6.51
CA PHE A 120 12.08 2.27 6.28
C PHE A 120 10.61 2.71 6.09
N LEU A 121 10.13 3.58 6.98
CA LEU A 121 8.77 4.15 6.91
C LEU A 121 8.53 4.97 5.64
N MET A 122 9.49 5.83 5.25
CA MET A 122 9.42 6.56 4.00
C MET A 122 9.38 5.62 2.79
N THR A 123 10.21 4.57 2.82
CA THR A 123 10.31 3.59 1.73
C THR A 123 9.03 2.78 1.61
N LEU A 124 8.40 2.43 2.73
CA LEU A 124 7.11 1.76 2.75
C LEU A 124 6.03 2.57 2.01
N ILE A 125 5.91 3.87 2.33
CA ILE A 125 4.96 4.76 1.65
C ILE A 125 5.27 4.87 0.16
N ASN A 126 6.53 5.14 -0.20
CA ASN A 126 6.91 5.33 -1.59
C ASN A 126 6.69 4.06 -2.43
N HIS A 127 7.02 2.90 -1.88
CA HIS A 127 6.81 1.60 -2.51
C HIS A 127 5.32 1.32 -2.74
N GLN A 128 4.50 1.52 -1.70
CA GLN A 128 3.05 1.36 -1.81
C GLN A 128 2.47 2.32 -2.85
N ASN A 129 2.87 3.59 -2.84
CA ASN A 129 2.37 4.61 -3.78
C ASN A 129 2.72 4.25 -5.23
N HIS A 130 3.94 3.76 -5.46
CA HIS A 130 4.37 3.29 -6.78
C HIS A 130 3.47 2.17 -7.31
N HIS A 131 3.29 1.10 -6.54
CA HIS A 131 2.49 -0.05 -6.96
C HIS A 131 0.99 0.25 -6.98
N ARG A 132 0.48 1.09 -6.07
CA ARG A 132 -0.89 1.58 -6.13
C ARG A 132 -1.13 2.37 -7.42
N GLY A 133 -0.17 3.18 -7.84
CA GLY A 133 -0.20 3.86 -9.15
C GLY A 133 -0.38 2.88 -10.31
N GLN A 134 0.38 1.77 -10.31
CA GLN A 134 0.21 0.68 -11.30
C GLN A 134 -1.18 0.07 -11.24
N MET A 135 -1.71 -0.20 -10.04
CA MET A 135 -3.06 -0.73 -9.85
C MET A 135 -4.10 0.16 -10.51
N THR A 136 -4.00 1.49 -10.36
CA THR A 136 -5.01 2.39 -10.92
C THR A 136 -5.15 2.26 -12.45
N VAL A 137 -4.07 1.95 -13.16
CA VAL A 137 -4.11 1.74 -14.62
C VAL A 137 -4.75 0.39 -14.93
N LEU A 138 -4.31 -0.66 -14.24
CA LEU A 138 -4.85 -2.02 -14.41
C LEU A 138 -6.34 -2.11 -14.08
N MET A 139 -6.79 -1.45 -13.01
CA MET A 139 -8.20 -1.37 -12.62
C MET A 139 -9.04 -0.76 -13.74
N ARG A 140 -8.57 0.33 -14.38
CA ARG A 140 -9.25 0.93 -15.55
C ARG A 140 -9.31 -0.02 -16.73
N GLN A 141 -8.20 -0.72 -17.02
CA GLN A 141 -8.15 -1.71 -18.09
C GLN A 141 -8.99 -2.97 -17.81
N ALA A 142 -9.35 -3.20 -16.54
CA ALA A 142 -10.29 -4.23 -16.08
C ALA A 142 -11.74 -3.72 -15.99
N GLY A 143 -12.01 -2.46 -16.39
CA GLY A 143 -13.35 -1.88 -16.38
C GLY A 143 -13.86 -1.46 -14.99
N LEU A 144 -13.01 -1.40 -13.98
CA LEU A 144 -13.39 -0.96 -12.64
C LEU A 144 -13.42 0.57 -12.53
N THR A 145 -14.35 1.10 -11.74
CA THR A 145 -14.28 2.49 -11.27
C THR A 145 -13.15 2.63 -10.27
N VAL A 146 -12.24 3.58 -10.51
CA VAL A 146 -11.06 3.77 -9.67
C VAL A 146 -11.33 4.90 -8.67
N PRO A 147 -11.19 4.66 -7.35
CA PRO A 147 -11.24 5.73 -6.36
C PRO A 147 -10.12 6.77 -6.58
N GLY A 148 -10.42 8.05 -6.37
CA GLY A 148 -9.42 9.11 -6.44
C GLY A 148 -8.31 8.99 -5.38
N VAL A 149 -7.11 9.44 -5.74
CA VAL A 149 -5.97 9.58 -4.82
C VAL A 149 -5.13 10.78 -5.24
N TYR A 150 -4.80 11.64 -4.27
CA TYR A 150 -4.20 12.98 -4.48
C TYR A 150 -5.00 13.93 -5.38
N GLY A 151 -6.23 13.56 -5.71
CA GLY A 151 -7.13 14.27 -6.61
C GLY A 151 -8.25 13.35 -7.08
N PRO A 152 -9.30 13.91 -7.70
CA PRO A 152 -10.44 13.13 -8.19
C PRO A 152 -10.05 12.22 -9.37
N ALA A 153 -10.59 11.00 -9.36
CA ALA A 153 -10.58 10.14 -10.55
C ALA A 153 -11.54 10.68 -11.64
N LYS A 154 -11.45 10.14 -12.87
CA LYS A 154 -12.25 10.57 -14.02
C LYS A 154 -13.75 10.66 -13.69
N GLU A 155 -14.25 9.66 -12.96
CA GLU A 155 -15.66 9.53 -12.58
C GLU A 155 -16.07 10.51 -11.47
N GLU A 156 -15.12 11.03 -10.69
CA GLU A 156 -15.37 11.87 -9.51
C GLU A 156 -15.37 13.37 -9.83
N TRP A 157 -14.84 13.80 -10.97
CA TRP A 157 -14.83 15.23 -11.38
C TRP A 157 -16.23 15.84 -11.40
N ALA A 158 -17.19 15.12 -12.00
CA ALA A 158 -18.58 15.55 -12.06
C ALA A 158 -19.21 15.61 -10.66
N ALA A 159 -18.92 14.65 -9.79
CA ALA A 159 -19.40 14.63 -8.41
C ALA A 159 -18.80 15.75 -7.55
N ALA A 160 -17.60 16.21 -7.89
CA ALA A 160 -16.93 17.33 -7.23
C ALA A 160 -17.34 18.71 -7.79
N GLY A 161 -18.28 18.77 -8.75
CA GLY A 161 -18.75 20.03 -9.36
C GLY A 161 -17.69 20.73 -10.21
N MET A 162 -16.68 20.00 -10.69
CA MET A 162 -15.59 20.53 -11.51
C MET A 162 -15.70 20.07 -12.96
N GLU A 163 -15.23 20.90 -13.90
CA GLU A 163 -15.10 20.49 -15.30
C GLU A 163 -13.98 19.45 -15.43
N ALA A 164 -14.29 18.30 -16.05
CA ALA A 164 -13.30 17.25 -16.26
C ALA A 164 -12.20 17.72 -17.23
N PRO A 165 -10.93 17.30 -17.05
CA PRO A 165 -9.86 17.58 -17.99
C PRO A 165 -10.20 17.12 -19.41
N LYS A 166 -9.71 17.84 -20.42
CA LYS A 166 -9.79 17.41 -21.82
C LYS A 166 -8.95 16.13 -21.99
N MET A 167 -9.54 15.12 -22.61
CA MET A 167 -8.94 13.80 -22.85
C MET A 167 -8.31 13.71 -24.23
#